data_AF-A0A838EGD3-F1
#
_entry.id   AF-A0A838EGD3-F1
#
_cell.length_a   1.000
_cell.length_b   1.000
_cell.length_c   1.000
_cell.angle_alpha   90.00
_cell.angle_beta   90.00
_cell.angle_gamma   90.00
#
_symmetry.space_group_name_H-M   'P 1'
#
loop_
_entity.id
_entity.type
_entity.pdbx_description
1 polymer ?
#
loop_
_entity_poly.entity_id
_entity_poly.type
_entity_poly.pdbx_seq_one_letter_code
_entity_poly.pdbx_strand_id
1 'polypeptide(L)'
;MMWPIFWSDDAQFTNPANTRHPSEDFDADGKYIGDLIAAAVAASGTSDDPQGYGQIVARELFPDVLSYVVGTPAAYSFAVRNGRMLADNAPEAMLPLVVNTAVPSGLTPSVSKHLRGRGFPYVMAV
;
A
#
# COMPACT_ATOMS: atom_id res chain seq x y z
N MET A 1 0.92 -12.95 -2.85
CA MET A 1 -0.49 -12.58 -2.57
C MET A 1 -0.62 -11.07 -2.76
N MET A 2 -1.29 -10.64 -3.81
CA MET A 2 -1.46 -9.22 -4.12
C MET A 2 -2.93 -8.79 -3.89
N TRP A 3 -3.13 -7.49 -3.71
CA TRP A 3 -4.18 -6.96 -2.83
C TRP A 3 -5.56 -6.88 -3.50
N PRO A 4 -6.67 -7.13 -2.77
CA PRO A 4 -8.05 -7.02 -3.29
C PRO A 4 -8.42 -5.66 -3.90
N ILE A 5 -7.67 -4.61 -3.57
CA ILE A 5 -7.85 -3.25 -4.09
C ILE A 5 -7.69 -3.17 -5.62
N PHE A 6 -7.00 -4.14 -6.25
CA PHE A 6 -6.74 -4.14 -7.69
C PHE A 6 -7.65 -5.08 -8.49
N TRP A 7 -8.40 -6.01 -7.87
CA TRP A 7 -8.98 -7.16 -8.58
C TRP A 7 -10.36 -7.59 -8.09
N SER A 8 -11.40 -6.79 -8.35
CA SER A 8 -12.76 -7.15 -7.95
C SER A 8 -13.30 -8.44 -8.60
N ASP A 9 -12.73 -8.89 -9.73
CA ASP A 9 -13.37 -9.86 -10.62
C ASP A 9 -12.42 -10.80 -11.42
N ASP A 10 -11.09 -10.66 -11.34
CA ASP A 10 -10.16 -11.41 -12.22
C ASP A 10 -9.47 -12.62 -11.55
N ALA A 11 -10.13 -13.77 -11.60
CA ALA A 11 -9.56 -15.06 -11.15
C ALA A 11 -8.38 -15.57 -12.01
N GLN A 12 -8.28 -15.13 -13.28
CA GLN A 12 -7.24 -15.59 -14.21
C GLN A 12 -5.90 -14.93 -13.91
N PHE A 13 -5.94 -13.71 -13.36
CA PHE A 13 -4.78 -13.02 -12.80
C PHE A 13 -4.39 -13.55 -11.41
N THR A 14 -5.35 -13.73 -10.50
CA THR A 14 -5.07 -13.96 -9.06
C THR A 14 -4.48 -15.33 -8.73
N ASN A 15 -4.77 -16.37 -9.52
CA ASN A 15 -4.29 -17.72 -9.25
C ASN A 15 -2.78 -17.86 -9.54
N PRO A 16 -2.25 -17.40 -10.69
CA PRO A 16 -0.80 -17.35 -10.93
C PRO A 16 -0.01 -16.55 -9.87
N ALA A 17 -0.55 -15.44 -9.39
CA ALA A 17 0.10 -14.59 -8.38
C ALA A 17 0.23 -15.24 -6.99
N ASN A 18 -0.43 -16.38 -6.74
CA ASN A 18 -0.28 -17.14 -5.50
C ASN A 18 0.79 -18.24 -5.60
N THR A 19 1.24 -18.57 -6.81
CA THR A 19 2.21 -19.64 -7.06
C THR A 19 3.53 -19.13 -7.62
N ARG A 20 3.58 -17.88 -8.10
CA ARG A 20 4.77 -17.24 -8.64
C ARG A 20 5.76 -16.86 -7.53
N HIS A 21 7.05 -16.88 -7.85
CA HIS A 21 8.07 -16.38 -6.93
C HIS A 21 7.96 -14.84 -6.81
N PRO A 22 7.99 -14.25 -5.60
CA PRO A 22 7.79 -12.80 -5.43
C PRO A 22 8.74 -11.91 -6.24
N SER A 23 9.96 -12.38 -6.54
CA SER A 23 10.91 -11.63 -7.37
C SER A 23 10.47 -11.46 -8.83
N GLU A 24 9.50 -12.26 -9.30
CA GLU A 24 8.99 -12.22 -10.68
C GLU A 24 7.71 -11.37 -10.77
N ASP A 25 7.12 -10.95 -9.64
CA ASP A 25 5.83 -10.27 -9.61
C ASP A 25 5.87 -8.89 -10.29
N PHE A 26 6.96 -8.14 -10.12
CA PHE A 26 7.08 -6.83 -10.78
C PHE A 26 7.12 -6.96 -12.31
N ASP A 27 7.90 -7.90 -12.83
CA ASP A 27 8.04 -8.09 -14.28
C ASP A 27 6.74 -8.63 -14.90
N ALA A 28 6.01 -9.47 -14.17
CA ALA A 28 4.74 -10.02 -14.63
C ALA A 28 3.60 -9.00 -14.57
N ASP A 29 3.47 -8.28 -13.46
CA ASP A 29 2.23 -7.56 -13.12
C ASP A 29 2.44 -6.06 -12.86
N GLY A 30 3.69 -5.61 -12.70
CA GLY A 30 4.02 -4.22 -12.36
C GLY A 30 3.47 -3.20 -13.36
N LYS A 31 3.49 -3.52 -14.66
CA LYS A 31 2.89 -2.65 -15.67
C LYS A 31 1.37 -2.54 -15.50
N TYR A 32 0.69 -3.67 -15.33
CA TYR A 32 -0.77 -3.69 -15.20
C TYR A 32 -1.24 -2.90 -13.97
N ILE A 33 -0.60 -3.13 -12.82
CA ILE A 33 -0.90 -2.38 -11.59
C ILE A 33 -0.58 -0.89 -11.75
N GLY A 34 0.56 -0.56 -12.35
CA GLY A 34 0.92 0.83 -12.64
C GLY A 34 -0.11 1.54 -13.53
N ASP A 35 -0.62 0.86 -14.55
CA ASP A 35 -1.66 1.39 -15.45
C ASP A 35 -3.00 1.61 -14.71
N LEU A 36 -3.41 0.70 -13.81
CA LEU A 36 -4.62 0.88 -12.99
C LEU A 36 -4.52 2.09 -12.06
N ILE A 37 -3.36 2.28 -11.41
CA ILE A 37 -3.10 3.42 -10.55
C ILE A 37 -3.10 4.71 -11.38
N ALA A 38 -2.43 4.70 -12.54
CA ALA A 38 -2.41 5.85 -13.44
C ALA A 38 -3.83 6.23 -13.90
N ALA A 39 -4.70 5.25 -14.18
CA ALA A 39 -6.08 5.51 -14.54
C ALA A 39 -6.86 6.16 -13.38
N ALA A 40 -6.69 5.67 -12.15
CA ALA A 40 -7.34 6.25 -10.96
C ALA A 40 -6.85 7.68 -10.65
N VAL A 41 -5.55 7.93 -10.78
CA VAL A 41 -4.93 9.25 -10.60
C VAL A 41 -5.38 10.22 -11.68
N ALA A 42 -5.43 9.78 -12.94
CA ALA A 42 -5.93 10.61 -14.04
C ALA A 42 -7.42 10.97 -13.84
N ALA A 43 -8.24 10.01 -13.41
CA ALA A 43 -9.66 10.24 -13.15
C ALA A 43 -9.91 11.17 -11.96
N SER A 44 -9.04 11.14 -10.95
CA SER A 44 -9.13 11.99 -9.76
C SER A 44 -8.47 13.36 -9.93
N GLY A 45 -7.65 13.55 -10.98
CA GLY A 45 -6.98 14.82 -11.27
C GLY A 45 -5.91 15.20 -10.24
N THR A 46 -5.30 14.21 -9.57
CA THR A 46 -4.40 14.42 -8.42
C THR A 46 -2.92 14.44 -8.81
N SER A 47 -2.58 14.27 -10.09
CA SER A 47 -1.21 14.39 -10.61
C SER A 47 -1.22 14.94 -12.04
N ASP A 48 -0.24 15.78 -12.36
CA ASP A 48 0.03 16.22 -13.74
C ASP A 48 0.73 15.13 -14.57
N ASP A 49 1.29 14.10 -13.92
CA ASP A 49 1.86 12.90 -14.53
C ASP A 49 1.31 11.63 -13.87
N PRO A 50 0.10 11.19 -14.27
CA PRO A 50 -0.50 9.96 -13.72
C PRO A 50 0.31 8.70 -14.03
N GLN A 51 0.92 8.63 -15.21
CA GLN A 51 1.69 7.46 -15.66
C GLN A 51 2.99 7.32 -14.87
N GLY A 52 3.76 8.40 -14.71
CA GLY A 52 4.97 8.38 -13.88
C GLY A 52 4.64 8.03 -12.42
N TYR A 53 3.56 8.58 -11.88
CA TYR A 53 3.11 8.23 -10.53
C TYR A 53 2.76 6.74 -10.41
N GLY A 54 1.96 6.21 -11.34
CA GLY A 54 1.59 4.79 -11.36
C GLY A 54 2.80 3.86 -11.41
N GLN A 55 3.82 4.19 -12.21
CA GLN A 55 5.07 3.42 -12.27
C GLN A 55 5.87 3.46 -10.96
N ILE A 56 5.94 4.63 -10.30
CA ILE A 56 6.61 4.77 -9.00
C ILE A 56 5.91 3.90 -7.97
N VAL A 57 4.58 3.99 -7.87
CA VAL A 57 3.83 3.21 -6.88
C VAL A 57 3.90 1.71 -7.17
N ALA A 58 3.82 1.28 -8.43
CA ALA A 58 3.98 -0.13 -8.77
C ALA A 58 5.34 -0.67 -8.29
N ARG A 59 6.45 0.02 -8.56
CA ARG A 59 7.78 -0.39 -8.09
C ARG A 59 7.88 -0.50 -6.56
N GLU A 60 7.07 0.25 -5.84
CA GLU A 60 7.06 0.32 -4.38
C GLU A 60 6.14 -0.73 -3.75
N LEU A 61 5.06 -1.11 -4.45
CA LEU A 61 4.20 -2.22 -4.07
C LEU A 61 4.87 -3.58 -4.32
N PHE A 62 5.75 -3.63 -5.32
CA PHE A 62 6.52 -4.82 -5.67
C PHE A 62 7.98 -4.72 -5.24
N PRO A 63 8.23 -4.84 -3.93
CA PRO A 63 9.30 -5.73 -3.46
C PRO A 63 8.86 -6.58 -2.25
N ASP A 64 9.54 -7.71 -2.04
CA ASP A 64 9.32 -8.63 -0.91
C ASP A 64 9.82 -8.07 0.45
N VAL A 65 10.31 -6.82 0.47
CA VAL A 65 10.90 -6.18 1.65
C VAL A 65 10.44 -4.71 1.74
N LEU A 66 9.84 -4.36 2.88
CA LEU A 66 9.49 -2.98 3.19
C LEU A 66 10.75 -2.17 3.50
N SER A 67 11.03 -1.12 2.74
CA SER A 67 12.15 -0.21 3.01
C SER A 67 11.88 0.66 4.25
N TYR A 68 12.85 0.72 5.16
CA TYR A 68 12.82 1.62 6.32
C TYR A 68 14.23 2.03 6.73
N VAL A 69 14.33 3.18 7.37
CA VAL A 69 15.53 3.71 8.00
C VAL A 69 15.37 3.56 9.51
N VAL A 70 16.27 2.81 10.13
CA VAL A 70 16.27 2.63 11.59
C VAL A 70 16.52 3.98 12.27
N GLY A 71 15.77 4.27 13.32
CA GLY A 71 15.91 5.49 14.12
C GLY A 71 15.12 6.70 13.60
N THR A 72 14.38 6.56 12.50
CA THR A 72 13.45 7.60 12.04
C THR A 72 11.98 7.17 12.27
N PRO A 73 11.04 8.13 12.44
CA PRO A 73 9.63 7.80 12.67
C PRO A 73 9.04 6.99 11.52
N ALA A 74 8.25 5.97 11.86
CA ALA A 74 7.56 5.17 10.86
C ALA A 74 6.46 5.98 10.17
N ALA A 75 6.41 5.90 8.83
CA ALA A 75 5.39 6.57 8.02
C ALA A 75 5.20 5.85 6.69
N TYR A 76 3.96 5.41 6.40
CA TYR A 76 3.61 4.79 5.13
C TYR A 76 2.42 5.53 4.51
N SER A 77 2.69 6.35 3.50
CA SER A 77 1.71 7.19 2.81
C SER A 77 2.12 7.44 1.35
N PHE A 78 1.27 8.15 0.61
CA PHE A 78 1.58 8.60 -0.75
C PHE A 78 2.76 9.59 -0.83
N ALA A 79 3.19 10.18 0.30
CA ALA A 79 4.28 11.14 0.36
C ALA A 79 5.57 10.56 0.98
N VAL A 80 5.46 9.60 1.92
CA VAL A 80 6.61 9.06 2.65
C VAL A 80 6.44 7.55 2.82
N ARG A 81 7.53 6.79 2.63
CA ARG A 81 7.60 5.35 2.87
C ARG A 81 8.78 5.03 3.78
N ASN A 82 8.49 4.66 5.02
CA ASN A 82 9.48 4.37 6.04
C ASN A 82 8.89 3.43 7.10
N GLY A 83 8.48 2.22 6.72
CA GLY A 83 7.74 1.37 7.64
C GLY A 83 6.32 1.87 7.94
N ARG A 84 5.55 1.08 8.70
CA ARG A 84 4.18 1.41 9.13
C ARG A 84 4.01 1.06 10.60
N MET A 85 3.32 1.90 11.37
CA MET A 85 2.98 1.55 12.75
C MET A 85 1.90 0.48 12.77
N LEU A 86 1.94 -0.42 13.75
CA LEU A 86 0.89 -1.44 13.96
C LEU A 86 -0.50 -0.81 14.11
N ALA A 87 -0.53 0.40 14.66
CA ALA A 87 -1.73 1.18 14.92
C ALA A 87 -2.33 1.86 13.69
N ASP A 88 -1.59 1.92 12.57
CA ASP A 88 -2.03 2.64 11.38
C ASP A 88 -3.21 1.95 10.71
N ASN A 89 -4.15 2.75 10.23
CA ASN A 89 -5.28 2.28 9.45
C ASN A 89 -4.79 1.84 8.06
N ALA A 90 -4.83 0.53 7.79
CA ALA A 90 -4.34 -0.02 6.53
C ALA A 90 -5.06 0.55 5.29
N PRO A 91 -6.41 0.64 5.26
CA PRO A 91 -7.11 1.37 4.21
C PRO A 91 -6.62 2.82 3.99
N GLU A 92 -6.45 3.60 5.06
CA GLU A 92 -5.95 5.00 4.95
C GLU A 92 -4.47 5.09 4.56
N ALA A 93 -3.71 4.00 4.64
CA ALA A 93 -2.35 3.94 4.12
C ALA A 93 -2.32 3.57 2.62
N MET A 94 -3.22 2.69 2.19
CA MET A 94 -3.16 2.03 0.89
C MET A 94 -4.03 2.68 -0.18
N LEU A 95 -5.24 3.14 0.17
CA LEU A 95 -6.09 3.86 -0.77
C LEU A 95 -5.43 5.14 -1.28
N PRO A 96 -4.75 5.95 -0.43
CA PRO A 96 -4.05 7.14 -0.91
C PRO A 96 -2.93 6.89 -1.91
N LEU A 97 -2.30 5.71 -1.87
CA LEU A 97 -1.29 5.32 -2.86
C LEU A 97 -1.91 5.10 -4.25
N VAL A 98 -3.18 4.69 -4.32
CA VAL A 98 -3.86 4.42 -5.58
C VAL A 98 -4.44 5.69 -6.19
N VAL A 99 -4.90 6.63 -5.37
CA VAL A 99 -5.55 7.88 -5.85
C VAL A 99 -4.67 9.13 -5.75
N ASN A 100 -3.43 9.00 -5.28
CA ASN A 100 -2.49 10.09 -5.02
C ASN A 100 -3.07 11.25 -4.17
N THR A 101 -3.93 10.93 -3.20
CA THR A 101 -4.51 11.91 -2.28
C THR A 101 -5.00 11.23 -1.01
N ALA A 102 -5.14 11.99 0.08
CA ALA A 102 -5.63 11.45 1.34
C ALA A 102 -7.07 10.93 1.23
N VAL A 103 -7.33 9.75 1.81
CA VAL A 103 -8.65 9.11 1.87
C VAL A 103 -9.00 8.84 3.33
N PRO A 104 -9.47 9.85 4.09
CA PRO A 104 -9.75 9.69 5.51
C PRO A 104 -11.04 8.89 5.74
N SER A 105 -11.01 7.97 6.70
CA SER A 105 -12.18 7.23 7.22
C SER A 105 -12.62 7.72 8.60
N GLY A 106 -11.82 8.57 9.25
CA GLY A 106 -12.03 9.01 10.63
C GLY A 106 -11.63 7.98 11.68
N LEU A 107 -11.21 6.78 11.26
CA LEU A 107 -10.74 5.71 12.13
C LEU A 107 -9.25 5.88 12.43
N THR A 108 -8.94 6.91 13.22
CA THR A 108 -7.58 7.21 13.66
C THR A 108 -7.06 6.13 14.64
N PRO A 109 -5.73 6.09 14.89
CA PRO A 109 -5.15 5.23 15.92
C PRO A 109 -5.79 5.36 17.31
N SER A 110 -6.52 6.44 17.63
CA SER A 110 -7.17 6.58 18.94
C SER A 110 -8.31 5.57 19.15
N VAL A 111 -9.01 5.17 18.06
CA VAL A 111 -10.22 4.32 18.13
C VAL A 111 -9.90 2.93 18.69
N SER A 112 -8.74 2.38 18.33
CA SER A 112 -8.28 1.06 18.80
C SER A 112 -7.26 1.12 19.94
N LYS A 113 -7.07 2.28 20.58
CA LYS A 113 -6.05 2.44 21.64
C LYS A 113 -6.19 1.43 22.78
N HIS A 114 -7.43 1.08 23.15
CA HIS A 114 -7.73 0.15 24.24
C HIS A 114 -7.31 -1.31 23.96
N LEU A 115 -7.08 -1.67 22.69
CA LEU A 115 -6.62 -3.01 22.29
C LEU A 115 -5.10 -3.17 22.43
N ARG A 116 -4.36 -2.06 22.62
CA ARG A 116 -2.90 -2.04 22.68
C ARG A 116 -2.44 -2.23 24.11
N GLY A 117 -1.37 -2.99 24.29
CA GLY A 117 -0.84 -3.26 25.63
C GLY A 117 0.61 -3.69 25.62
N ARG A 118 1.06 -4.17 26.78
CA ARG A 118 2.40 -4.76 26.96
C ARG A 118 2.45 -6.25 26.61
N GLY A 119 1.30 -6.87 26.31
CA GLY A 119 1.16 -8.28 25.99
C GLY A 119 0.66 -8.52 24.58
N PHE A 120 0.97 -9.69 24.03
CA PHE A 120 0.49 -10.18 22.74
C PHE A 120 -1.06 -10.13 22.65
N PRO A 121 -1.67 -9.87 21.48
CA PRO A 121 -1.05 -9.72 20.14
C PRO A 121 -0.68 -8.29 19.72
N TYR A 122 -1.20 -7.26 20.37
CA TYR A 122 -1.02 -5.86 19.93
C TYR A 122 -0.04 -5.11 20.84
N VAL A 123 1.19 -5.59 20.87
CA VAL A 123 2.28 -5.00 21.67
C VAL A 123 2.74 -3.71 21.00
N MET A 124 2.80 -2.62 21.78
CA MET A 124 3.42 -1.38 21.36
C MET A 124 4.72 -1.18 22.14
N ALA A 125 5.78 -0.74 21.44
CA ALA A 125 6.97 -0.24 22.11
C ALA A 125 6.60 0.97 22.98
N VAL A 126 7.19 1.01 24.19
CA VAL A 126 6.98 2.09 25.17
C VAL A 126 7.86 3.28 24.81
#